data_AF-A0A9E5NCP2-F1
#
_entry.id   AF-A0A9E5NCP2-F1
#
_cell.length_a   1.000
_cell.length_b   1.000
_cell.length_c   1.000
_cell.angle_alpha   90.00
_cell.angle_beta   90.00
_cell.angle_gamma   90.00
#
_symmetry.space_group_name_H-M   'P 1'
#
loop_
_entity.id
_entity.type
_entity.pdbx_description
1 polymer ?
#
loop_
_entity_poly.entity_id
_entity_poly.type
_entity_poly.pdbx_seq_one_letter_code
_entity_poly.pdbx_strand_id
1 'polypeptide(L)' 'ERVEVEILDPAGCPRYTARVIEEVKITESPFWLKRKLYSAGMRPINSVVDIANLVMLEMGHP' A
#
# COMPACT_ATOMS: atom_id res chain seq x y z
N GLU A 1 -19.32 1.10 -0.83
CA GLU A 1 -19.89 0.14 0.17
C GLU A 1 -19.34 0.44 1.59
N ARG A 2 -20.05 0.08 2.67
CA ARG A 2 -19.58 0.32 4.06
C ARG A 2 -18.82 -0.91 4.55
N VAL A 3 -17.56 -0.72 4.94
CA VAL A 3 -16.72 -1.78 5.53
C VAL A 3 -16.62 -1.56 7.04
N GLU A 4 -16.86 -2.61 7.81
CA GLU A 4 -16.69 -2.63 9.26
C GLU A 4 -15.32 -3.21 9.64
N VAL A 5 -14.70 -2.64 10.66
CA VAL A 5 -13.40 -3.05 11.20
C VAL A 5 -13.54 -3.25 12.69
N GLU A 6 -13.15 -4.43 13.18
CA GLU A 6 -13.14 -4.80 14.60
C GLU A 6 -11.71 -5.14 15.03
N ILE A 7 -11.27 -4.61 16.17
CA ILE A 7 -9.96 -4.89 16.77
C ILE A 7 -10.16 -5.89 17.90
N LEU A 8 -9.86 -7.16 17.64
CA LEU A 8 -10.06 -8.26 18.60
C LEU A 8 -8.99 -8.30 19.71
N ASP A 9 -7.79 -7.77 19.45
CA ASP A 9 -6.70 -7.64 20.42
C ASP A 9 -6.17 -6.19 20.47
N PRO A 10 -6.77 -5.33 21.32
CA PRO A 10 -6.34 -3.94 21.44
C PRO A 10 -4.93 -3.75 22.00
N ALA A 11 -4.36 -4.76 22.68
CA ALA A 11 -3.02 -4.68 23.24
C ALA A 11 -1.96 -4.95 22.17
N GLY A 12 -2.16 -5.97 21.34
CA GLY A 12 -1.28 -6.29 20.21
C GLY A 12 -1.47 -5.37 18.99
N CYS A 13 -2.66 -4.80 18.83
CA CYS A 13 -3.00 -3.88 17.74
C CYS A 13 -3.64 -2.60 18.30
N PRO A 14 -2.84 -1.68 18.86
CA PRO A 14 -3.36 -0.45 19.47
C PRO A 14 -3.99 0.50 18.44
N ARG A 15 -3.71 0.32 17.15
CA ARG A 15 -4.28 1.11 16.06
C ARG A 15 -4.36 0.30 14.77
N TYR A 16 -5.54 0.31 14.16
CA TYR A 16 -5.78 -0.20 12.81
C TYR A 16 -6.68 0.77 12.05
N THR A 17 -6.38 1.03 10.77
CA THR A 17 -7.18 1.91 9.93
C THR A 17 -7.36 1.31 8.55
N ALA A 18 -8.54 1.48 7.96
CA ALA A 18 -8.85 1.04 6.61
C ALA A 18 -9.52 2.16 5.81
N ARG A 19 -9.37 2.11 4.48
CA ARG A 19 -10.09 2.97 3.54
C ARG A 19 -10.49 2.16 2.32
N VAL A 20 -11.69 2.38 1.83
CA VAL A 20 -12.20 1.77 0.59
C VAL A 20 -11.99 2.76 -0.56
N ILE A 21 -11.39 2.27 -1.65
CA ILE A 21 -11.25 3.00 -2.90
C ILE A 21 -11.83 2.11 -4.00
N GLU A 22 -12.88 2.58 -4.65
CA GLU A 22 -13.60 1.84 -5.69
C GLU A 22 -13.10 2.25 -7.08
N GLU A 23 -13.43 1.43 -8.10
CA GLU A 23 -13.14 1.72 -9.51
C GLU A 23 -11.64 1.88 -9.85
N VAL A 24 -10.77 1.23 -9.06
CA VAL A 24 -9.32 1.26 -9.30
C VAL A 24 -8.98 0.41 -10.51
N LYS A 25 -8.40 1.04 -11.54
CA LYS A 25 -7.81 0.33 -12.68
C LYS A 25 -6.40 -0.13 -12.34
N ILE A 26 -6.21 -1.44 -12.26
CA ILE A 26 -4.87 -2.02 -12.13
C ILE A 26 -4.16 -1.91 -13.48
N THR A 27 -2.98 -1.30 -13.47
CA THR A 27 -2.13 -1.12 -14.65
C THR A 27 -0.70 -1.47 -14.31
N GLU A 28 0.18 -1.45 -15.31
CA GLU A 28 1.59 -1.33 -15.02
C GLU A 28 1.90 0.00 -14.31
N SER A 29 2.89 -0.03 -13.44
CA SER A 29 3.38 1.17 -12.77
C SER A 29 4.06 2.14 -13.74
N PRO A 30 3.90 3.45 -13.55
CA PRO A 30 4.60 4.44 -14.36
C PRO A 30 6.11 4.32 -14.15
N PHE A 31 6.88 4.75 -15.16
CA PHE A 31 8.34 4.58 -15.19
C PHE A 31 9.04 5.12 -13.94
N TRP A 32 8.62 6.30 -13.44
CA TRP A 32 9.22 6.91 -12.26
C TRP A 32 9.03 6.07 -11.00
N LEU A 33 7.89 5.38 -10.87
CA LEU A 33 7.57 4.52 -9.73
C LEU A 33 8.41 3.24 -9.79
N LYS A 34 8.43 2.60 -10.96
CA LYS A 34 9.28 1.42 -11.21
C LYS A 34 10.75 1.72 -10.90
N ARG A 35 11.25 2.88 -11.37
CA ARG A 35 12.63 3.32 -11.13
C ARG A 35 12.93 3.50 -9.63
N LYS A 36 12.05 4.17 -8.88
CA LYS A 36 12.22 4.35 -7.42
C LYS A 36 12.31 3.00 -6.71
N LEU A 37 11.42 2.06 -7.03
CA LEU A 37 11.42 0.73 -6.41
C LEU A 37 12.67 -0.07 -6.77
N TYR A 38 13.09 -0.10 -8.04
CA TYR A 38 14.33 -0.77 -8.43
C TYR A 38 15.55 -0.19 -7.73
N SER A 39 15.64 1.13 -7.58
CA SER A 39 16.73 1.78 -6.84
C SER A 39 16.72 1.43 -5.34
N ALA A 40 15.56 1.08 -4.79
CA ALA A 40 15.42 0.58 -3.43
C ALA A 40 15.57 -0.96 -3.33
N GLY A 41 15.96 -1.65 -4.40
CA GLY A 41 16.14 -3.10 -4.43
C GLY A 41 14.84 -3.91 -4.49
N MET A 42 13.71 -3.27 -4.77
CA MET A 42 12.40 -3.93 -4.88
C MET A 42 12.01 -4.14 -6.36
N ARG A 43 11.41 -5.30 -6.65
CA ARG A 43 10.85 -5.61 -7.97
C ARG A 43 9.43 -5.03 -8.08
N PRO A 44 9.13 -4.15 -9.05
CA PRO A 44 7.78 -3.67 -9.33
C PRO A 44 6.84 -4.81 -9.76
N ILE A 45 5.56 -4.71 -9.37
CA ILE A 45 4.50 -5.69 -9.61
C ILE A 45 3.36 -5.08 -10.44
N ASN A 46 2.67 -4.08 -9.91
CA ASN A 46 1.59 -3.33 -10.58
C ASN A 46 1.34 -1.99 -9.86
N SER A 47 0.54 -1.11 -10.46
CA SER A 47 0.29 0.25 -9.96
C SER A 47 -0.17 0.32 -8.49
N VAL A 48 -0.92 -0.68 -8.01
CA VAL A 48 -1.49 -0.70 -6.64
C VAL A 48 -0.49 -1.26 -5.63
N VAL A 49 0.18 -2.36 -5.96
CA VAL A 49 1.21 -2.94 -5.07
C VAL A 49 2.40 -2.01 -4.95
N ASP A 50 2.79 -1.38 -6.07
CA ASP A 50 3.99 -0.55 -6.13
C ASP A 50 3.82 0.78 -5.41
N ILE A 51 2.62 1.37 -5.43
CA ILE A 51 2.39 2.61 -4.69
C ILE A 51 2.40 2.36 -3.18
N ALA A 52 1.85 1.23 -2.72
CA ALA A 52 1.92 0.84 -1.31
C ALA A 52 3.37 0.61 -0.87
N ASN A 53 4.17 -0.09 -1.67
CA ASN A 53 5.60 -0.28 -1.41
C ASN A 53 6.37 1.04 -1.40
N LEU A 54 6.05 1.97 -2.30
CA LEU A 54 6.68 3.29 -2.28
C LEU A 54 6.36 4.05 -0.99
N VAL A 55 5.09 4.08 -0.57
CA VAL A 55 4.68 4.74 0.67
C VAL A 55 5.34 4.09 1.88
N MET A 56 5.43 2.76 1.92
CA MET A 56 6.17 2.03 2.95
C MET A 56 7.63 2.48 3.02
N LEU A 57 8.30 2.61 1.88
CA LEU A 57 9.70 3.08 1.82
C LEU A 57 9.86 4.56 2.21
N GLU A 58 8.95 5.42 1.78
CA GLU A 58 9.05 6.87 2.02
C GLU A 58 8.62 7.28 3.43
N MET A 59 7.62 6.60 4.00
CA MET A 59 6.98 6.97 5.28
C MET A 59 7.31 5.99 6.41
N GLY A 60 7.94 4.85 6.13
CA GLY A 60 8.18 3.79 7.11
C GLY A 60 6.90 3.14 7.63
N HIS A 61 5.80 3.22 6.87
CA HIS A 61 4.49 2.71 7.25
C HIS A 61 4.07 1.56 6.32
N PRO A 62 4.26 0.30 6.75
CA PRO A 62 3.76 -0.87 6.03
C PRO A 62 2.24 -1.05 6.18
#